data_AF-A0A7X8I2B1-F1
#
_entry.id   AF-A0A7X8I2B1-F1
#
_cell.length_a   1.000
_cell.length_b   1.000
_cell.length_c   1.000
_cell.angle_alpha   90.00
_cell.angle_beta   90.00
_cell.angle_gamma   90.00
#
_symmetry.space_group_name_H-M   'P 1'
#
loop_
_entity.id
_entity.type
_entity.pdbx_description
1 polymer ?
#
loop_
_entity_poly.entity_id
_entity_poly.type
_entity_poly.pdbx_seq_one_letter_code
_entity_poly.pdbx_strand_id
1 'polypeptide(L)'
;MSYFLIYWHSAMDIYGKILSTEEQKVILTLCSMVSPEDREFNRYMFRIADFMKLLGVETKTKYTEIPKITRSLMSWVFEIEEDGRLIQMSWLSSAVYEKGSGYVELEFSPRLKPYLLQLKSLFTIKSARKPTIFSGGMNGFSF
;
A
#
# COMPACT_ATOMS: atom_id res chain seq x y z
N MET A 1 0.53 -0.01 15.57
CA MET A 1 0.25 0.83 14.39
C MET A 1 1.47 0.77 13.48
N SER A 2 1.40 0.11 12.32
CA SER A 2 2.56 -0.04 11.42
C SER A 2 2.99 1.33 10.89
N TYR A 3 4.27 1.72 10.98
CA TYR A 3 4.73 3.05 10.52
C TYR A 3 4.51 3.29 9.01
N PHE A 4 4.05 2.28 8.25
CA PHE A 4 3.66 2.42 6.86
C PHE A 4 2.54 3.45 6.77
N LEU A 5 1.56 3.34 7.67
CA LEU A 5 0.44 4.26 7.78
C LEU A 5 0.89 5.66 8.23
N ILE A 6 1.95 5.79 9.04
CA ILE A 6 2.41 7.09 9.55
C ILE A 6 3.14 7.88 8.45
N TYR A 7 4.08 7.25 7.74
CA TYR A 7 4.77 7.89 6.62
C TYR A 7 3.80 8.18 5.48
N TRP A 8 2.84 7.28 5.24
CA TRP A 8 1.78 7.52 4.27
C TRP A 8 0.88 8.67 4.67
N HIS A 9 0.44 8.75 5.93
CA HIS A 9 -0.41 9.85 6.39
C HIS A 9 0.30 11.21 6.25
N SER A 10 1.56 11.31 6.66
CA SER A 10 2.36 12.53 6.44
C SER A 10 2.53 12.89 4.97
N ALA A 11 2.74 11.91 4.09
CA ALA A 11 2.81 12.18 2.65
C ALA A 11 1.46 12.67 2.11
N MET A 12 0.35 12.04 2.50
CA MET A 12 -1.00 12.45 2.10
C MET A 12 -1.35 13.87 2.55
N ASP A 13 -0.91 14.26 3.76
CA ASP A 13 -1.08 15.61 4.29
C ASP A 13 -0.29 16.64 3.47
N ILE A 14 0.92 16.29 3.02
CA ILE A 14 1.75 17.16 2.17
C ILE A 14 1.10 17.42 0.81
N TYR A 15 0.45 16.41 0.21
CA TYR A 15 -0.26 16.56 -1.07
C TYR A 15 -1.69 17.11 -0.92
N GLY A 16 -2.15 17.41 0.30
CA GLY A 16 -3.49 17.95 0.56
C GLY A 16 -4.64 17.03 0.14
N LYS A 17 -4.38 15.73 -0.05
CA LYS A 17 -5.35 14.75 -0.54
C LYS A 17 -5.50 13.60 0.45
N ILE A 18 -6.66 13.52 1.07
CA ILE A 18 -7.01 12.48 2.05
C ILE A 18 -7.67 11.31 1.30
N LEU A 19 -7.12 10.10 1.43
CA LEU A 19 -7.80 8.89 0.94
C LEU A 19 -9.07 8.63 1.75
N SER A 20 -10.14 8.20 1.07
CA SER A 20 -11.30 7.61 1.73
C SER A 20 -10.93 6.30 2.44
N THR A 21 -11.74 5.91 3.41
CA THR A 21 -11.57 4.64 4.14
C THR A 21 -11.55 3.44 3.19
N GLU A 22 -12.37 3.47 2.14
CA GLU A 22 -12.45 2.44 1.11
C GLU A 22 -11.17 2.39 0.29
N GLU A 23 -10.67 3.54 -0.16
CA GLU A 23 -9.42 3.60 -0.94
C GLU A 23 -8.24 3.09 -0.13
N GLN A 24 -8.15 3.47 1.16
CA GLN A 24 -7.12 2.96 2.08
C GLN A 24 -7.17 1.44 2.18
N LYS A 25 -8.37 0.85 2.32
CA LYS A 25 -8.54 -0.61 2.37
C LYS A 25 -8.13 -1.29 1.06
N VAL A 26 -8.46 -0.69 -0.10
CA VAL A 26 -8.00 -1.20 -1.40
C VAL A 26 -6.48 -1.26 -1.45
N ILE A 27 -5.81 -0.15 -1.15
CA ILE A 27 -4.35 -0.06 -1.16
C ILE A 27 -3.72 -1.05 -0.18
N LEU A 28 -4.22 -1.13 1.05
CA LEU A 28 -3.70 -2.06 2.05
C LEU A 28 -3.85 -3.52 1.60
N THR A 29 -4.95 -3.84 0.93
CA THR A 29 -5.20 -5.17 0.37
C THR A 29 -4.24 -5.48 -0.78
N LEU A 30 -4.04 -4.55 -1.71
CA LEU A 30 -3.10 -4.74 -2.81
C LEU A 30 -1.66 -4.84 -2.29
N CYS A 31 -1.26 -3.98 -1.36
CA CYS A 31 0.05 -4.02 -0.72
C CYS A 31 0.31 -5.32 0.06
N SER A 32 -0.71 -5.93 0.66
CA SER A 32 -0.55 -7.22 1.37
C SER A 32 -0.35 -8.39 0.41
N MET A 33 -0.79 -8.27 -0.83
CA MET A 33 -0.62 -9.26 -1.90
C MET A 33 0.71 -9.12 -2.65
N VAL A 34 1.42 -7.98 -2.51
CA VAL A 34 2.74 -7.78 -3.10
C VAL A 34 3.79 -8.61 -2.36
N SER A 35 4.37 -9.59 -3.06
CA SER A 35 5.53 -10.35 -2.59
C SER A 35 6.84 -9.66 -2.98
N PRO A 36 7.87 -9.68 -2.12
CA PRO A 36 9.21 -9.22 -2.48
C PRO A 36 9.83 -9.95 -3.69
N GLU A 37 9.42 -11.19 -3.91
CA GLU A 37 9.92 -12.08 -4.97
C GLU A 37 9.18 -11.91 -6.29
N ASP A 38 8.07 -11.17 -6.32
CA ASP A 38 7.33 -10.94 -7.55
C ASP A 38 8.27 -10.25 -8.54
N ARG A 39 8.48 -10.85 -9.71
CA ARG A 39 9.37 -10.30 -10.75
C ARG A 39 8.60 -9.52 -11.79
N GLU A 40 7.32 -9.82 -11.96
CA GLU A 40 6.45 -9.23 -12.97
C GLU A 40 5.26 -8.50 -12.34
N PHE A 41 4.51 -7.80 -13.18
CA PHE A 41 3.38 -6.95 -12.82
C PHE A 41 2.23 -7.85 -12.37
N ASN A 42 1.87 -7.76 -11.08
CA ASN A 42 0.75 -8.52 -10.56
C ASN A 42 -0.55 -7.82 -10.94
N ARG A 43 -1.26 -8.41 -11.91
CA ARG A 43 -2.67 -8.15 -12.12
C ARG A 43 -3.43 -8.94 -11.07
N TYR A 44 -4.19 -8.25 -10.24
CA TYR A 44 -4.94 -8.85 -9.16
C TYR A 44 -6.41 -8.96 -9.57
N MET A 45 -6.89 -10.19 -9.68
CA MET A 45 -8.29 -10.47 -10.01
C MET A 45 -9.10 -10.61 -8.73
N PHE A 46 -10.15 -9.79 -8.58
CA PHE A 46 -11.06 -9.84 -7.45
C PHE A 46 -12.47 -10.13 -7.91
N ARG A 47 -13.18 -10.99 -7.20
CA ARG A 47 -14.63 -11.06 -7.30
C ARG A 47 -15.19 -9.77 -6.69
N ILE A 48 -16.02 -9.05 -7.44
CA ILE A 48 -16.57 -7.75 -6.99
C ILE A 48 -17.34 -7.91 -5.68
N ALA A 49 -18.06 -9.02 -5.50
CA ALA A 49 -18.76 -9.35 -4.26
C ALA A 49 -17.83 -9.41 -3.03
N ASP A 50 -16.69 -10.08 -3.15
CA ASP A 50 -15.73 -10.25 -2.06
C ASP A 50 -14.99 -8.94 -1.79
N PHE A 51 -14.66 -8.20 -2.85
CA PHE A 51 -14.05 -6.89 -2.75
C PHE A 51 -14.95 -5.90 -2.01
N MET A 52 -16.25 -5.87 -2.33
CA MET A 52 -17.22 -5.03 -1.61
C MET A 52 -17.34 -5.41 -0.13
N LYS A 53 -17.29 -6.70 0.19
CA LYS A 53 -17.33 -7.19 1.58
C LYS A 53 -16.07 -6.75 2.34
N LEU A 54 -14.90 -6.87 1.73
CA LEU A 54 -13.63 -6.42 2.30
C LEU A 54 -13.63 -4.92 2.59
N LEU A 55 -14.24 -4.13 1.70
CA LEU A 55 -14.37 -2.68 1.88
C LEU A 55 -15.40 -2.30 2.97
N GLY A 56 -16.19 -3.26 3.48
CA GLY A 56 -17.19 -3.02 4.52
C GLY A 56 -18.41 -2.27 4.01
N VAL A 57 -18.72 -2.39 2.72
CA VAL A 57 -19.86 -1.72 2.10
C VAL A 57 -21.02 -2.72 2.16
N GLU A 58 -22.25 -2.32 2.57
CA GLU A 58 -23.39 -3.25 2.82
C GLU A 58 -24.59 -3.17 1.83
N THR A 59 -24.75 -2.12 1.03
CA THR A 59 -25.91 -1.89 0.12
C THR A 59 -25.84 -2.44 -1.33
N LYS A 60 -26.92 -2.33 -2.11
CA LYS A 60 -27.07 -2.86 -3.49
C LYS A 60 -26.55 -1.94 -4.62
N THR A 61 -26.26 -0.66 -4.36
CA THR A 61 -25.85 0.35 -5.35
C THR A 61 -24.36 0.31 -5.72
N LYS A 62 -23.65 -0.78 -5.42
CA LYS A 62 -22.18 -0.78 -5.31
C LYS A 62 -21.39 -1.17 -6.55
N TYR A 63 -22.01 -1.80 -7.55
CA TYR A 63 -21.31 -2.06 -8.83
C TYR A 63 -20.86 -0.74 -9.50
N THR A 64 -21.48 0.39 -9.16
CA THR A 64 -21.05 1.72 -9.59
C THR A 64 -20.02 2.38 -8.67
N GLU A 65 -19.83 1.90 -7.44
CA GLU A 65 -18.90 2.48 -6.47
C GLU A 65 -17.46 2.00 -6.70
N ILE A 66 -17.27 0.72 -7.01
CA ILE A 66 -15.92 0.19 -7.28
C ILE A 66 -15.23 0.94 -8.42
N PRO A 67 -15.88 1.23 -9.57
CA PRO A 67 -15.30 2.10 -10.61
C PRO A 67 -14.96 3.52 -10.17
N LYS A 68 -15.67 4.09 -9.18
CA LYS A 68 -15.35 5.43 -8.65
C LYS A 68 -14.09 5.38 -7.80
N ILE A 69 -13.99 4.39 -6.92
CA ILE A 69 -12.83 4.17 -6.04
C ILE A 69 -11.58 3.93 -6.88
N THR A 70 -11.63 3.01 -7.85
CA THR A 70 -10.48 2.70 -8.70
C THR A 70 -10.08 3.89 -9.58
N ARG A 71 -11.05 4.63 -10.13
CA ARG A 71 -10.77 5.87 -10.88
C ARG A 71 -10.08 6.91 -10.00
N SER A 72 -10.52 7.08 -8.76
CA SER A 72 -9.89 8.02 -7.84
C SER A 72 -8.44 7.62 -7.52
N LEU A 73 -8.20 6.33 -7.28
CA LEU A 73 -6.85 5.78 -7.08
C LEU A 73 -5.96 5.96 -8.32
N MET A 74 -6.50 5.79 -9.53
CA MET A 74 -5.78 6.04 -10.79
C MET A 74 -5.47 7.53 -10.99
N SER A 75 -6.37 8.43 -10.55
CA SER A 75 -6.21 9.88 -10.71
C SER A 75 -5.19 10.50 -9.75
N TRP A 76 -4.78 9.76 -8.72
CA TRP A 76 -3.76 10.25 -7.80
C TRP A 76 -2.38 10.10 -8.45
N VAL A 77 -1.73 11.23 -8.73
CA VAL A 77 -0.35 11.29 -9.18
C VAL A 77 0.59 11.61 -8.01
N PHE A 78 1.59 10.77 -7.81
CA PHE A 78 2.77 10.97 -6.98
C PHE A 78 3.90 11.52 -7.84
N GLU A 79 4.65 12.45 -7.28
CA GLU A 79 5.81 13.05 -7.92
C GLU A 79 7.05 12.82 -7.07
N ILE A 80 8.10 12.25 -7.67
CA ILE A 80 9.39 12.01 -7.02
C ILE A 80 10.47 12.56 -7.94
N GLU A 81 11.35 13.39 -7.40
CA GLU A 81 12.57 13.79 -8.06
C GLU A 81 13.73 12.89 -7.63
N GLU A 82 14.36 12.23 -8.60
CA GLU A 82 15.50 11.33 -8.37
C GLU A 82 16.47 11.45 -9.55
N ASP A 83 17.77 11.59 -9.27
CA ASP A 83 18.84 11.68 -10.28
C ASP A 83 18.58 12.70 -11.41
N GLY A 84 18.00 13.85 -11.05
CA GLY A 84 17.65 14.92 -12.00
C GLY A 84 16.46 14.59 -12.91
N ARG A 85 15.65 13.60 -12.56
CA ARG A 85 14.43 13.20 -13.29
C ARG A 85 13.20 13.39 -12.40
N LEU A 86 12.15 13.97 -12.98
CA LEU A 86 10.81 13.97 -12.39
C LEU A 86 10.08 12.69 -12.78
N ILE A 87 9.71 11.89 -11.78
CA ILE A 87 8.94 10.66 -11.97
C ILE A 87 7.53 10.90 -11.46
N GLN A 88 6.57 10.79 -12.38
CA GLN A 88 5.14 10.82 -12.06
C GLN A 88 4.57 9.40 -12.11
N MET A 89 3.81 9.01 -11.09
CA MET A 89 3.19 7.68 -11.03
C MET A 89 1.87 7.72 -10.28
N SER A 90 0.97 6.78 -10.55
CA SER A 90 -0.29 6.62 -9.80
C SER A 90 -0.28 5.37 -8.92
N TRP A 91 -1.35 5.15 -8.15
CA TRP A 91 -1.57 3.90 -7.43
C TRP A 91 -1.82 2.71 -8.35
N LEU A 92 -2.74 2.89 -9.29
CA LEU A 92 -3.17 1.87 -10.23
C LEU A 92 -2.79 2.31 -11.64
N SER A 93 -2.15 1.43 -12.40
CA SER A 93 -1.92 1.62 -13.84
C SER A 93 -3.17 1.26 -14.65
N SER A 94 -3.96 0.28 -14.21
CA SER A 94 -5.22 -0.09 -14.86
C SER A 94 -6.25 -0.70 -13.91
N ALA A 95 -7.52 -0.61 -14.30
CA ALA A 95 -8.65 -1.29 -13.67
C ALA A 95 -9.62 -1.76 -14.77
N VAL A 96 -9.76 -3.07 -14.95
CA VAL A 96 -10.55 -3.67 -16.04
C VAL A 96 -11.81 -4.32 -15.48
N TYR A 97 -12.95 -3.99 -16.09
CA TYR A 97 -14.27 -4.52 -15.75
C TYR A 97 -14.85 -5.25 -16.95
N GLU A 98 -14.94 -6.57 -16.88
CA GLU A 98 -15.64 -7.35 -17.89
C GLU A 98 -17.12 -7.48 -17.53
N LYS A 99 -18.01 -6.96 -18.38
CA LYS A 99 -19.46 -6.98 -18.14
C LYS A 99 -19.96 -8.42 -18.00
N GLY A 100 -20.72 -8.69 -16.94
CA GLY A 100 -21.29 -10.02 -16.68
C GLY A 100 -20.33 -11.01 -16.03
N SER A 101 -19.02 -10.73 -15.94
CA SER A 101 -18.06 -11.61 -15.27
C SER A 101 -18.25 -11.64 -13.74
N GLY A 102 -18.61 -10.51 -13.15
CA GLY A 102 -18.61 -10.32 -11.70
C GLY A 102 -17.21 -10.13 -11.10
N TYR A 103 -16.19 -9.91 -11.94
CA TYR A 103 -14.80 -9.70 -11.54
C TYR A 103 -14.28 -8.31 -11.92
N VAL A 104 -13.25 -7.88 -11.20
CA VAL A 104 -12.43 -6.72 -11.52
C VAL A 104 -10.96 -7.12 -11.49
N GLU A 105 -10.23 -6.75 -12.54
CA GLU A 105 -8.79 -6.86 -12.60
C GLU A 105 -8.17 -5.51 -12.23
N LEU A 106 -7.28 -5.49 -11.25
CA LEU A 106 -6.55 -4.30 -10.81
C LEU A 106 -5.08 -4.49 -11.06
N GLU A 107 -4.45 -3.54 -11.72
CA GLU A 107 -3.01 -3.53 -11.93
C GLU A 107 -2.39 -2.44 -11.07
N PHE A 108 -1.57 -2.87 -10.11
CA PHE A 108 -0.84 -1.95 -9.27
C PHE A 108 0.28 -1.29 -10.06
N SER A 109 0.46 0.01 -9.89
CA SER A 109 1.49 0.74 -10.64
C SER A 109 2.87 0.16 -10.34
N PRO A 110 3.57 -0.35 -11.35
CA PRO A 110 4.89 -0.95 -11.16
C PRO A 110 5.95 0.02 -10.71
N ARG A 111 5.79 1.30 -11.04
CA ARG A 111 6.67 2.36 -10.58
C ARG A 111 6.63 2.48 -9.05
N LEU A 112 5.52 2.13 -8.39
CA LEU A 112 5.41 2.16 -6.94
C LEU A 112 6.12 1.00 -6.23
N LYS A 113 6.40 -0.11 -6.93
CA LYS A 113 7.00 -1.32 -6.36
C LYS A 113 8.31 -1.09 -5.60
N PRO A 114 9.35 -0.44 -6.16
CA PRO A 114 10.58 -0.17 -5.42
C PRO A 114 10.31 0.62 -4.12
N TYR A 115 9.40 1.59 -4.15
CA TYR A 115 9.05 2.41 -2.98
C TYR A 115 8.28 1.60 -1.93
N LEU A 116 7.36 0.70 -2.33
CA LEU A 116 6.67 -0.20 -1.41
C LEU A 116 7.61 -1.22 -0.75
N LEU A 117 8.56 -1.77 -1.52
CA LEU A 117 9.54 -2.74 -1.00
C LEU A 117 10.55 -2.07 -0.05
N GLN A 118 10.99 -0.85 -0.36
CA GLN A 118 11.81 -0.05 0.56
C GLN A 118 11.07 0.20 1.87
N LEU A 119 9.79 0.59 1.81
CA LEU A 119 8.96 0.73 3.01
C LEU A 119 8.91 -0.58 3.80
N LYS A 120 8.59 -1.72 3.17
CA LYS A 120 8.55 -3.05 3.82
C LYS A 120 9.88 -3.42 4.48
N SER A 121 11.01 -3.16 3.81
CA SER A 121 12.35 -3.39 4.37
C SER A 121 12.63 -2.54 5.62
N LEU A 122 12.25 -1.25 5.59
CA LEU A 122 12.36 -0.37 6.76
C LEU A 122 11.53 -0.87 7.95
N PHE A 123 10.38 -1.53 7.70
CA PHE A 123 9.57 -2.20 8.74
C PHE A 123 10.26 -3.44 9.30
N THR A 124 10.81 -4.29 8.45
CA THR A 124 11.47 -5.53 8.85
C THR A 124 12.75 -5.27 9.65
N ILE A 125 13.57 -4.30 9.23
CA ILE A 125 14.82 -3.94 9.93
C ILE A 125 14.53 -3.40 11.34
N LYS A 126 13.50 -2.57 11.51
CA LYS A 126 13.15 -2.03 12.83
C LYS A 126 12.56 -3.08 13.78
N SER A 127 11.90 -4.11 13.25
CA SER A 127 11.40 -5.22 14.07
C SER A 127 12.49 -6.22 14.48
N ALA A 128 13.63 -6.26 13.78
CA ALA A 128 14.71 -7.21 14.03
C ALA A 128 15.74 -6.74 15.09
N ARG A 129 15.70 -5.46 15.53
CA ARG A 129 16.49 -4.99 16.68
C ARG A 129 15.75 -5.25 17.99
N LYS A 130 15.92 -6.45 18.55
CA LYS A 130 15.88 -6.58 20.02
C LYS A 130 17.14 -5.90 20.56
N PRO A 131 17.06 -5.01 21.56
CA PRO A 131 18.26 -4.51 22.22
C PRO A 131 18.92 -5.71 22.91
N THR A 132 20.14 -6.04 22.50
CA THR A 132 21.01 -6.93 23.25
C THR A 132 21.21 -6.28 24.61
N ILE A 133 20.61 -6.85 25.65
CA ILE A 133 20.91 -6.49 27.03
C ILE A 133 22.40 -6.76 27.21
N PHE A 134 23.17 -5.70 27.42
CA PHE A 134 24.55 -5.81 27.86
C PHE A 134 24.51 -6.30 29.31
N SER A 135 24.52 -7.62 29.53
CA SER A 135 24.83 -8.20 30.84
C SER A 135 26.35 -8.16 31.03
N GLY A 136 26.88 -6.96 31.27
CA GLY A 136 28.23 -6.78 31.79
C GLY A 136 28.13 -6.72 33.31
N GLY A 137 28.46 -7.82 33.99
CA GLY A 137 28.43 -7.91 35.44
C GLY A 137 29.35 -6.88 36.10
N MET A 138 28.80 -6.17 37.09
CA MET A 138 29.60 -5.51 38.11
C MET A 138 30.39 -6.58 38.87
N ASN A 139 31.72 -6.46 38.89
CA ASN A 139 32.56 -7.09 39.90
C ASN A 139 33.75 -6.17 40.21
N GLY A 140 33.85 -5.79 41.49
CA GLY A 140 35.07 -5.31 42.13
C GLY A 140 35.26 -3.79 42.11
N PHE A 141 35.00 -3.12 43.21
CA PHE A 141 36.03 -2.75 44.20
C PHE A 141 35.36 -2.19 45.46
N SER A 142 35.60 -2.87 46.58
CA SER A 142 35.54 -2.30 47.93
C SER A 142 36.93 -1.76 48.25
N PHE A 143 37.02 -0.46 48.51
CA PHE A 143 37.70 0.25 49.61
C PHE A 143 37.62 1.74 49.33
#